data_AF-A0A182MP90-F1
#
_entry.id   AF-A0A182MP90-F1
#
_cell.length_a   1.000
_cell.length_b   1.000
_cell.length_c   1.000
_cell.angle_alpha   90.00
_cell.angle_beta   90.00
_cell.angle_gamma   90.00
#
_symmetry.space_group_name_H-M   'P 1'
#
loop_
_entity.id
_entity.type
_entity.pdbx_description
1 polymer ?
#
loop_
_entity_poly.entity_id
_entity_poly.type
_entity_poly.pdbx_seq_one_letter_code
_entity_poly.pdbx_strand_id
1 'polypeptide(L)'
;MSEQELQFHYFKMHDSDNNNKLDGCELIKSLIHWHEQGKAQENSGHPQHEEKIFSNDELSALIDPILNSDDHNQDGFIDYPEFVRAQHKAAQQQQQEQQQQQPHP
;
A
#
# COMPACT_ATOMS: atom_id res chain seq x y z
N MET A 1 -13.53 -8.80 -14.19
CA MET A 1 -12.77 -7.76 -13.49
C MET A 1 -11.67 -7.31 -14.41
N SER A 2 -11.81 -6.12 -14.99
CA SER A 2 -10.71 -5.38 -15.59
C SER A 2 -9.72 -4.94 -14.53
N GLU A 3 -8.50 -4.58 -14.94
CA GLU A 3 -7.49 -4.02 -14.05
C GLU A 3 -7.98 -2.77 -13.33
N GLN A 4 -8.74 -1.92 -14.02
CA GLN A 4 -9.36 -0.71 -13.48
C GLN A 4 -10.42 -1.03 -12.42
N GLU A 5 -11.26 -2.04 -12.67
CA GLU A 5 -12.24 -2.49 -11.66
C GLU A 5 -11.55 -3.09 -10.43
N LEU A 6 -10.43 -3.79 -10.60
CA LEU A 6 -9.66 -4.33 -9.48
C LEU A 6 -9.01 -3.22 -8.66
N GLN A 7 -8.41 -2.23 -9.31
CA GLN A 7 -7.84 -1.04 -8.64
C GLN A 7 -8.91 -0.26 -7.87
N PHE A 8 -10.05 -0.02 -8.51
CA PHE A 8 -11.19 0.65 -7.88
C PHE A 8 -11.76 -0.17 -6.71
N HIS A 9 -11.89 -1.48 -6.87
CA HIS A 9 -12.33 -2.35 -5.79
C HIS A 9 -11.35 -2.34 -4.61
N TYR A 10 -10.04 -2.38 -4.88
CA TYR A 10 -9.00 -2.30 -3.84
C TYR A 10 -9.06 -0.97 -3.10
N PHE A 11 -9.22 0.14 -3.82
CA PHE A 11 -9.41 1.47 -3.25
C PHE A 11 -10.65 1.50 -2.34
N LYS A 12 -11.81 1.06 -2.84
CA LYS A 12 -13.07 1.02 -2.08
C LYS A 12 -13.07 0.04 -0.92
N MET A 13 -12.25 -1.01 -0.96
CA MET A 13 -12.12 -1.97 0.14
C MET A 13 -11.48 -1.34 1.38
N HIS A 14 -10.59 -0.37 1.20
CA HIS A 14 -9.84 0.26 2.28
C HIS A 14 -10.42 1.60 2.74
N ASP A 15 -11.20 2.25 1.88
CA ASP A 15 -12.05 3.42 2.18
C ASP A 15 -13.19 3.02 3.15
N SER A 16 -12.89 3.12 4.44
CA SER A 16 -13.74 2.65 5.54
C SER A 16 -14.90 3.60 5.83
N ASP A 17 -14.70 4.90 5.61
CA ASP A 17 -15.69 5.94 5.87
C ASP A 17 -16.48 6.36 4.61
N ASN A 18 -16.15 5.79 3.44
CA ASN A 18 -16.77 6.04 2.14
C ASN A 18 -16.65 7.48 1.64
N ASN A 19 -15.60 8.19 2.05
CA ASN A 19 -15.33 9.56 1.58
C ASN A 19 -14.69 9.60 0.17
N ASN A 20 -14.37 8.43 -0.41
CA ASN A 20 -13.67 8.25 -1.69
C ASN A 20 -12.26 8.85 -1.70
N LYS A 21 -11.59 8.77 -0.56
CA LYS A 21 -10.20 9.10 -0.34
C LYS A 21 -9.61 8.06 0.62
N LEU A 22 -8.28 7.99 0.68
CA LEU A 22 -7.59 7.17 1.66
C LEU A 22 -6.80 8.06 2.60
N ASP A 23 -7.12 8.01 3.88
CA ASP A 23 -6.36 8.69 4.93
C ASP A 23 -5.18 7.83 5.43
N GLY A 24 -4.26 8.44 6.18
CA GLY A 24 -3.09 7.74 6.71
C GLY A 24 -3.43 6.49 7.54
N CYS A 25 -4.50 6.49 8.32
CA CYS A 25 -4.96 5.33 9.08
C CYS A 25 -5.48 4.21 8.16
N GLU A 26 -6.15 4.55 7.07
CA GLU A 26 -6.64 3.58 6.09
C GLU A 26 -5.47 2.95 5.32
N LEU A 27 -4.46 3.75 4.98
CA LEU A 27 -3.20 3.24 4.42
C LEU A 27 -2.48 2.31 5.40
N ILE A 28 -2.40 2.65 6.69
CA ILE A 28 -1.81 1.79 7.73
C ILE A 28 -2.52 0.44 7.79
N LYS A 29 -3.85 0.46 7.85
CA LYS A 29 -4.65 -0.78 7.88
C LYS A 29 -4.39 -1.63 6.64
N SER A 30 -4.28 -1.00 5.47
CA SER A 30 -3.97 -1.66 4.20
C SER A 30 -2.60 -2.34 4.24
N LEU A 31 -1.58 -1.65 4.74
CA LEU A 31 -0.21 -2.15 4.86
C LEU A 31 -0.11 -3.34 5.84
N ILE A 32 -0.79 -3.26 6.98
CA ILE A 32 -0.85 -4.35 7.95
C ILE A 32 -1.56 -5.57 7.33
N HIS A 33 -2.68 -5.36 6.63
CA HIS A 33 -3.43 -6.43 5.99
C HIS A 33 -2.62 -7.18 4.91
N TRP A 34 -1.84 -6.45 4.10
CA TRP A 34 -0.92 -7.04 3.13
C TRP A 34 0.15 -7.91 3.83
N HIS A 35 0.66 -7.46 4.97
CA HIS A 35 1.62 -8.20 5.80
C HIS A 35 1.04 -9.47 6.44
N GLU A 36 -0.26 -9.51 6.73
CA GLU A 36 -0.94 -10.70 7.26
C GLU A 36 -1.20 -11.75 6.16
N GLN A 37 -1.62 -11.33 4.96
CA GLN A 37 -1.85 -12.26 3.84
C GLN A 37 -0.57 -12.92 3.33
N GLY A 38 0.56 -12.20 3.28
CA GLY A 38 1.84 -12.76 2.81
C GLY A 38 2.40 -13.91 3.67
N LYS A 39 1.96 -14.02 4.93
CA LYS A 39 2.43 -15.04 5.89
C LYS A 39 1.50 -16.26 5.99
N ALA A 40 0.26 -16.15 5.50
CA ALA A 40 -0.69 -17.25 5.49
C ALA A 40 -0.31 -18.39 4.52
N GLN A 41 0.68 -18.16 3.64
CA GLN A 41 1.16 -19.17 2.68
C GLN A 41 2.36 -19.99 3.18
N GLU A 42 3.00 -19.60 4.30
CA GLU A 42 4.10 -20.38 4.90
C GLU A 42 3.57 -21.14 6.13
N ASN A 43 3.07 -22.35 5.87
CA ASN A 43 2.63 -23.31 6.88
C ASN A 43 3.82 -23.72 7.78
N SER A 44 3.98 -23.07 8.94
CA SER A 44 4.88 -23.53 10.02
C SER A 44 4.42 -23.00 11.39
N GLY A 45 3.42 -23.66 11.97
CA GLY A 45 3.45 -24.10 13.37
C GLY A 45 3.69 -23.11 14.53
N HIS A 46 3.64 -21.79 14.34
CA HIS A 46 3.79 -20.83 15.44
C HIS A 46 2.54 -19.94 15.58
N PRO A 47 1.75 -20.07 16.65
CA PRO A 47 0.78 -19.04 17.02
C PRO A 47 1.55 -17.92 17.70
N GLN A 48 2.11 -17.01 16.91
CA GLN A 48 2.60 -15.74 17.45
C GLN A 48 2.13 -14.61 16.55
N HIS A 49 0.86 -14.24 16.77
CA HIS A 49 0.50 -12.82 16.77
C HIS A 49 1.42 -12.12 17.77
N GLU A 50 2.64 -11.82 17.37
CA GLU A 50 3.16 -10.51 17.73
C GLU A 50 2.46 -9.59 16.73
N GLU A 51 1.26 -9.14 17.10
CA GLU A 51 0.78 -7.85 16.62
C GLU A 51 1.94 -6.91 16.90
N LYS A 52 2.76 -6.65 15.89
CA LYS A 52 3.86 -5.72 16.03
C LYS A 52 3.14 -4.40 16.19
N ILE A 53 2.90 -4.03 17.45
CA ILE A 53 2.27 -2.77 17.81
C ILE A 53 3.31 -1.74 17.42
N PHE A 54 3.22 -1.31 16.16
CA PHE A 54 4.00 -0.20 15.67
C PHE A 54 3.62 1.00 16.51
N SER A 55 4.63 1.67 17.04
CA SER A 55 4.41 2.94 17.72
C SER A 55 3.86 3.95 16.71
N ASN A 56 3.17 4.98 17.17
CA ASN A 56 2.69 6.06 16.29
C ASN A 56 3.83 6.62 15.42
N ASP A 57 5.04 6.78 15.98
CA ASP A 57 6.21 7.24 15.23
C ASP A 57 6.62 6.29 14.09
N GLU A 58 6.52 4.98 14.30
CA GLU A 58 6.84 3.98 13.27
C GLU A 58 5.77 3.98 12.16
N LEU A 59 4.51 4.11 12.54
CA LEU A 59 3.40 4.23 11.59
C LEU A 59 3.53 5.50 10.74
N SER A 60 3.83 6.64 11.38
CA SER A 60 4.12 7.90 10.68
C SER A 60 5.30 7.76 9.73
N ALA A 61 6.39 7.12 10.16
CA ALA A 61 7.55 6.89 9.29
C ALA A 61 7.23 6.04 8.03
N LEU A 62 6.18 5.21 8.07
CA LEU A 62 5.70 4.46 6.92
C LEU A 62 4.75 5.26 6.03
N ILE A 63 3.90 6.11 6.62
CA ILE A 63 2.86 6.86 5.91
C ILE A 63 3.37 8.16 5.33
N ASP A 64 4.22 8.89 6.06
CA ASP A 64 4.73 10.20 5.63
C ASP A 64 5.39 10.15 4.24
N PRO A 65 6.19 9.12 3.88
CA PRO A 65 6.75 9.02 2.53
C PRO A 65 5.69 8.78 1.44
N ILE A 66 4.63 8.03 1.75
CA ILE A 66 3.53 7.74 0.82
C ILE A 66 2.76 9.02 0.54
N LEU A 67 2.30 9.70 1.59
CA LEU A 67 1.60 10.98 1.46
C LEU A 67 2.48 12.01 0.74
N ASN A 68 3.75 12.16 1.13
CA ASN A 68 4.64 13.12 0.48
C ASN A 68 4.91 12.83 -1.02
N SER A 69 4.78 11.58 -1.47
CA SER A 69 4.91 11.23 -2.90
C SER A 69 3.60 11.39 -3.67
N ASP A 70 2.49 11.02 -3.04
CA ASP A 70 1.25 10.66 -3.73
C ASP A 70 0.10 11.63 -3.43
N ASP A 71 0.10 12.31 -2.28
CA ASP A 71 -0.81 13.43 -1.98
C ASP A 71 -0.25 14.72 -2.62
N HIS A 72 -0.76 15.05 -3.82
CA HIS A 72 -0.28 16.20 -4.59
C HIS A 72 -0.94 17.50 -4.18
N ASN A 73 -2.14 17.42 -3.60
CA ASN A 73 -2.92 18.58 -3.18
C ASN A 73 -2.64 18.98 -1.71
N GLN A 74 -1.91 18.14 -0.97
CA GLN A 74 -1.51 18.30 0.43
C GLN A 74 -2.69 18.44 1.40
N ASP A 75 -3.81 17.76 1.11
CA ASP A 75 -4.99 17.74 1.96
C ASP A 75 -4.94 16.65 3.04
N GLY A 76 -3.90 15.82 3.04
CA GLY A 76 -3.69 14.72 3.98
C GLY A 76 -4.40 13.42 3.60
N PHE A 77 -4.93 13.36 2.37
CA PHE A 77 -5.60 12.18 1.82
C PHE A 77 -5.05 11.85 0.44
N ILE A 78 -5.30 10.61 0.00
CA ILE A 78 -5.03 10.18 -1.37
C ILE A 78 -6.37 9.92 -2.05
N ASP A 79 -6.73 10.76 -3.02
CA ASP A 79 -7.92 10.53 -3.84
C ASP A 79 -7.68 9.45 -4.91
N TYR A 80 -8.76 9.02 -5.58
CA TYR A 80 -8.65 7.96 -6.59
C TYR A 80 -7.70 8.31 -7.76
N PRO A 81 -7.75 9.53 -8.36
CA PRO A 81 -6.74 9.97 -9.32
C PRO A 81 -5.29 9.88 -8.82
N GLU A 82 -5.03 10.33 -7.59
CA GLU A 82 -3.71 10.28 -6.95
C GLU A 82 -3.26 8.82 -6.74
N PHE A 83 -4.16 7.97 -6.26
CA PHE A 83 -3.92 6.53 -6.07
C PHE A 83 -3.55 5.83 -7.39
N VAL A 84 -4.30 6.07 -8.47
CA VAL A 84 -4.03 5.48 -9.79
C VAL A 84 -2.65 5.91 -10.29
N ARG A 85 -2.31 7.20 -10.12
CA ARG A 85 -0.99 7.72 -10.49
C ARG A 85 0.14 7.05 -9.70
N ALA A 86 -0.05 6.86 -8.39
CA ALA A 86 0.90 6.14 -7.53
C ALA A 86 1.12 4.70 -8.01
N GLN A 87 0.04 3.98 -8.33
CA GLN A 87 0.10 2.61 -8.86
C GLN A 87 0.86 2.52 -10.19
N HIS A 88 0.61 3.44 -11.12
CA HIS A 88 1.36 3.50 -12.38
C HIS A 88 2.86 3.77 -12.15
N LYS A 89 3.20 4.67 -11.24
CA LYS A 89 4.58 4.98 -10.88
C LYS A 89 5.29 3.78 -10.26
N ALA A 90 4.64 3.08 -9.33
CA ALA A 90 5.17 1.86 -8.71
C ALA A 90 5.39 0.74 -9.73
N ALA A 91 4.45 0.52 -10.64
CA ALA A 91 4.58 -0.49 -11.70
C ALA A 91 5.76 -0.18 -12.65
N GLN A 92 6.00 1.09 -12.98
CA GLN A 92 7.14 1.51 -13.81
C GLN A 92 8.47 1.32 -13.09
N GLN A 93 8.55 1.65 -11.79
CA GLN A 93 9.76 1.45 -11.00
C GLN A 93 10.14 -0.04 -10.89
N GLN A 94 9.16 -0.91 -10.61
CA GLN A 94 9.39 -2.36 -10.56
C GLN A 94 9.91 -2.93 -11.90
N GLN A 95 9.41 -2.44 -13.04
CA GLN A 95 9.91 -2.85 -14.35
C GLN A 95 11.36 -2.40 -14.61
N GLN A 96 11.75 -1.21 -14.14
CA GLN A 96 13.14 -0.74 -14.28
C GLN A 96 14.10 -1.53 -13.39
N GLU A 97 13.71 -1.86 -12.17
CA GLU A 97 14.53 -2.67 -11.25
C GLU A 97 14.74 -4.10 -11.74
N GLN A 98 13.72 -4.72 -12.35
CA GLN A 98 13.84 -6.05 -12.96
C GLN A 98 14.77 -6.08 -14.18
N GLN A 99 14.89 -4.97 -14.92
CA GLN A 99 15.83 -4.86 -16.04
C GLN A 99 17.28 -4.64 -15.57
N GLN A 100 17.50 -4.04 -14.40
CA GLN A 100 18.84 -3.83 -13.84
C GLN A 100 19.39 -5.03 -13.05
N GLN A 101 18.54 -5.96 -12.59
CA GLN A 101 18.95 -7.15 -11.83
C GLN A 101 19.22 -8.39 -12.69
N GLN A 102 19.08 -8.34 -14.02
CA GLN A 102 19.54 -9.43 -14.88
C GLN A 102 21.07 -9.38 -15.03
N PRO A 103 21.83 -10.39 -14.55
CA PRO A 103 23.25 -10.46 -14.86
C PRO A 103 23.40 -10.66 -16.37
N HIS A 104 24.15 -9.78 -17.02
CA HIS A 104 24.60 -10.00 -18.39
C HIS A 104 25.42 -11.31 -18.46
N PRO A 105 25.19 -12.17 -19.48
CA PRO A 105 25.94 -13.41 -19.67
C PRO A 105 27.40 -13.18 -20.06
#